data_AF-A0A257MDD7-F1
#
_entry.id   AF-A0A257MDD7-F1
#
_cell.length_a   1.000
_cell.length_b   1.000
_cell.length_c   1.000
_cell.angle_alpha   90.00
_cell.angle_beta   90.00
_cell.angle_gamma   90.00
#
_symmetry.space_group_name_H-M   'P 1'
#
loop_
_entity.id
_entity.type
_entity.pdbx_description
1 polymer ?
#
loop_
_entity_poly.entity_id
_entity_poly.type
_entity_poly.pdbx_seq_one_letter_code
_entity_poly.pdbx_strand_id
1 'polypeptide(L)'
;MSRTESTISQARRLCHQLFFTSCVKEKRQGEHEALLRQRPHWSVLKKEEQIQKIDQGESIPFDITLPLPARDERAGSDAGVNLFWELFSCQRCGRCCFTPGAGLYLEKEDFERIAAHMGKKKLQSLCRYDKTLQAWILRQPCPFFDSKSGCKIYQIRPQTCTKYPLHPPSPDMPYHLAADAFCPGAREFAKNTLGWWIICENHWAELLGRLEADGAQKER
;
A
#
# COMPACT_ATOMS: atom_id res chain seq x y z
N MET A 1 -1.95 -18.31 20.60
CA MET A 1 -1.53 -17.74 19.32
C MET A 1 -1.94 -16.29 19.29
N SER A 2 -1.02 -15.37 18.97
CA SER A 2 -1.34 -13.94 18.95
C SER A 2 -2.24 -13.61 17.75
N ARG A 3 -3.05 -12.55 17.83
CA ARG A 3 -3.90 -12.08 16.72
C ARG A 3 -3.10 -11.94 15.41
N THR A 4 -1.85 -11.48 15.53
CA THR A 4 -0.90 -11.35 14.41
C THR A 4 -0.56 -12.69 13.75
N GLU A 5 -0.38 -13.78 14.50
CA GLU A 5 -0.10 -15.11 13.94
C GLU A 5 -1.29 -15.69 13.15
N SER A 6 -2.51 -15.43 13.61
CA SER A 6 -3.74 -15.80 12.89
C SER A 6 -3.86 -15.03 11.57
N THR A 7 -3.58 -13.72 11.60
CA THR A 7 -3.66 -12.83 10.44
C THR A 7 -2.58 -13.13 9.39
N ILE A 8 -1.37 -13.51 9.83
CA ILE A 8 -0.29 -14.03 8.98
C ILE A 8 -0.73 -15.29 8.22
N SER A 9 -1.39 -16.20 8.94
CA SER A 9 -1.87 -17.46 8.37
C SER A 9 -2.93 -17.21 7.29
N GLN A 10 -3.77 -16.17 7.46
CA GLN A 10 -4.75 -15.74 6.47
C GLN A 10 -4.10 -15.09 5.24
N ALA A 11 -3.08 -14.24 5.41
CA ALA A 11 -2.32 -13.66 4.31
C ALA A 11 -1.64 -14.75 3.44
N ARG A 12 -1.04 -15.74 4.10
CA ARG A 12 -0.45 -16.92 3.45
C ARG A 12 -1.50 -17.72 2.67
N ARG A 13 -2.68 -17.95 3.26
CA ARG A 13 -3.81 -18.63 2.61
C ARG A 13 -4.30 -17.87 1.37
N LEU A 14 -4.42 -16.55 1.44
CA LEU A 14 -4.84 -15.71 0.31
C LEU A 14 -3.83 -15.76 -0.83
N CYS A 15 -2.52 -15.67 -0.54
CA CYS A 15 -1.50 -15.91 -1.56
C CYS A 15 -1.64 -17.32 -2.17
N HIS A 16 -1.80 -18.36 -1.35
CA HIS A 16 -1.92 -19.73 -1.86
C HIS A 16 -3.21 -19.96 -2.66
N GLN A 17 -4.31 -19.26 -2.35
CA GLN A 17 -5.57 -19.35 -3.08
C GLN A 17 -5.51 -18.60 -4.42
N LEU A 18 -4.95 -17.39 -4.42
CA LEU A 18 -4.87 -16.54 -5.61
C LEU A 18 -3.80 -17.02 -6.61
N PHE A 19 -2.82 -17.81 -6.14
CA PHE A 19 -1.70 -18.35 -6.94
C PHE A 19 -1.59 -19.89 -6.83
N PHE A 20 -2.72 -20.57 -6.63
CA PHE A 20 -2.83 -22.00 -6.31
C PHE A 20 -2.22 -22.96 -7.35
N THR A 21 -2.28 -22.62 -8.64
CA THR A 21 -1.85 -23.51 -9.73
C THR A 21 -0.33 -23.56 -9.95
N SER A 22 0.43 -22.58 -9.44
CA SER A 22 1.89 -22.43 -9.59
C SER A 22 2.69 -22.80 -8.33
N CYS A 23 2.03 -23.38 -7.32
CA CYS A 23 2.66 -23.83 -6.08
C CYS A 23 3.56 -25.07 -6.33
N VAL A 24 4.81 -25.11 -5.83
CA VAL A 24 5.71 -26.28 -5.91
C VAL A 24 5.11 -27.46 -5.10
N LYS A 25 5.27 -28.71 -5.55
CA LYS A 25 4.58 -29.90 -5.03
C LYS A 25 4.70 -30.08 -3.50
N GLU A 26 5.85 -29.76 -2.94
CA GLU A 26 6.22 -29.81 -1.52
C GLU A 26 5.45 -28.76 -0.70
N LYS A 27 5.19 -27.59 -1.30
CA LYS A 27 4.34 -26.54 -0.71
C LYS A 27 2.85 -26.90 -0.82
N ARG A 28 2.44 -27.67 -1.84
CA ARG A 28 1.10 -28.28 -1.94
C ARG A 28 0.85 -29.37 -0.87
N GLN A 29 1.91 -29.97 -0.33
CA GLN A 29 1.87 -31.01 0.70
C GLN A 29 2.08 -30.48 2.13
N GLY A 30 2.28 -29.16 2.30
CA GLY A 30 2.49 -28.54 3.61
C GLY A 30 3.94 -28.53 4.10
N GLU A 31 4.90 -29.04 3.32
CA GLU A 31 6.30 -29.23 3.74
C GLU A 31 7.19 -27.97 3.63
N HIS A 32 6.62 -26.86 3.15
CA HIS A 32 7.31 -25.58 2.99
C HIS A 32 7.98 -25.06 4.29
N GLU A 33 7.46 -25.38 5.46
CA GLU A 33 8.09 -24.99 6.73
C GLU A 33 9.41 -25.73 7.00
N ALA A 34 9.53 -26.99 6.56
CA ALA A 34 10.76 -27.77 6.66
C ALA A 34 11.83 -27.25 5.68
N LEU A 35 11.42 -26.91 4.45
CA LEU A 35 12.30 -26.30 3.45
C LEU A 35 12.82 -24.92 3.88
N LEU A 36 11.96 -24.09 4.49
CA LEU A 36 12.35 -22.77 5.02
C LEU A 36 13.35 -22.85 6.18
N ARG A 37 13.31 -23.93 6.97
CA ARG A 37 14.31 -24.19 8.03
C ARG A 37 15.67 -24.60 7.46
N GLN A 38 15.68 -25.26 6.31
CA GLN A 38 16.91 -25.73 5.65
C GLN A 38 17.54 -24.67 4.73
N ARG A 39 16.72 -23.78 4.17
CA ARG A 39 17.14 -22.67 3.30
C ARG A 39 16.38 -21.41 3.71
N PRO A 40 16.95 -20.57 4.59
CA PRO A 40 16.31 -19.31 4.96
C PRO A 40 16.05 -18.48 3.71
N HIS A 41 14.84 -17.92 3.61
CA HIS A 41 14.43 -17.08 2.48
C HIS A 41 15.35 -15.86 2.34
N TRP A 42 15.48 -15.33 1.11
CA TRP A 42 16.31 -14.14 0.85
C TRP A 42 15.92 -12.96 1.75
N SER A 43 14.62 -12.76 2.00
CA SER A 43 14.15 -11.71 2.92
C SER A 43 14.57 -11.89 4.39
N VAL A 44 14.85 -13.13 4.81
CA VAL A 44 15.43 -13.42 6.13
C VAL A 44 16.92 -13.12 6.12
N LEU A 45 17.62 -13.50 5.05
CA LEU A 45 19.06 -13.26 4.89
C LEU A 45 19.41 -11.78 4.70
N LYS A 46 18.51 -11.00 4.10
CA LYS A 46 18.65 -9.57 3.83
C LYS A 46 17.85 -8.70 4.78
N LYS A 47 17.34 -9.25 5.88
CA LYS A 47 16.44 -8.54 6.79
C LYS A 47 17.04 -7.23 7.28
N GLU A 48 18.28 -7.24 7.74
CA GLU A 48 18.97 -6.04 8.23
C GLU A 48 19.14 -4.99 7.13
N GLU A 49 19.53 -5.41 5.93
CA GLU A 49 19.65 -4.53 4.75
C GLU A 49 18.30 -3.91 4.38
N GLN A 50 17.21 -4.70 4.42
CA GLN A 50 15.87 -4.21 4.15
C GLN A 50 15.39 -3.23 5.21
N ILE A 51 15.66 -3.48 6.49
CA ILE A 51 15.36 -2.54 7.57
C ILE A 51 16.08 -1.21 7.33
N GLN A 52 17.38 -1.27 7.01
CA GLN A 52 18.17 -0.08 6.70
C GLN A 52 17.60 0.69 5.50
N LYS A 53 17.22 -0.02 4.43
CA LYS A 53 16.58 0.60 3.26
C LYS A 53 15.25 1.25 3.63
N ILE A 54 14.39 0.56 4.39
CA ILE A 54 13.12 1.12 4.88
C ILE A 54 13.36 2.38 5.72
N ASP A 55 14.42 2.42 6.53
CA ASP A 55 14.76 3.57 7.37
C ASP A 55 15.24 4.80 6.60
N GLN A 56 15.79 4.62 5.39
CA GLN A 56 16.06 5.75 4.49
C GLN A 56 14.78 6.52 4.13
N GLY A 57 13.61 5.90 4.26
CA GLY A 57 12.30 6.51 4.05
C GLY A 57 12.02 7.70 4.96
N GLU A 58 12.85 7.95 5.97
CA GLU A 58 12.76 9.17 6.78
C GLU A 58 13.17 10.43 6.04
N SER A 59 14.14 10.29 5.12
CA SER A 59 14.82 11.38 4.45
C SER A 59 14.72 11.31 2.92
N ILE A 60 14.50 10.12 2.36
CA ILE A 60 14.46 9.87 0.91
C ILE A 60 13.08 9.33 0.53
N PRO A 61 12.37 9.94 -0.44
CA PRO A 61 11.11 9.42 -0.94
C PRO A 61 11.34 8.17 -1.80
N PHE A 62 10.60 7.09 -1.51
CA PHE A 62 10.46 5.94 -2.38
C PHE A 62 9.21 5.14 -2.00
N ASP A 63 8.79 4.23 -2.88
CA ASP A 63 7.70 3.30 -2.60
C ASP A 63 8.24 2.02 -1.95
N ILE A 64 7.72 1.71 -0.77
CA ILE A 64 7.96 0.44 -0.10
C ILE A 64 7.02 -0.59 -0.70
N THR A 65 7.58 -1.62 -1.32
CA THR A 65 6.82 -2.81 -1.70
C THR A 65 6.37 -3.55 -0.45
N LEU A 66 5.10 -3.92 -0.36
CA LEU A 66 4.56 -4.72 0.73
C LEU A 66 4.24 -6.13 0.22
N PRO A 67 4.40 -7.17 1.05
CA PRO A 67 4.18 -8.57 0.67
C PRO A 67 2.69 -8.93 0.68
N LEU A 68 1.87 -8.08 0.06
CA LEU A 68 0.41 -8.16 0.01
C LEU A 68 -0.05 -7.99 -1.44
N PRO A 69 -1.04 -8.78 -1.88
CA PRO A 69 -1.53 -8.67 -3.25
C PRO A 69 -2.18 -7.30 -3.46
N ALA A 70 -1.81 -6.66 -4.55
CA ALA A 70 -2.52 -5.49 -5.03
C ALA A 70 -3.91 -5.86 -5.55
N ARG A 71 -4.82 -4.89 -5.53
CA ARG A 71 -6.13 -5.03 -6.15
C ARG A 71 -5.98 -5.09 -7.68
N ASP A 72 -6.69 -6.01 -8.31
CA ASP A 72 -6.80 -6.14 -9.77
C ASP A 72 -8.28 -6.25 -10.22
N GLU A 73 -8.51 -6.59 -11.49
CA GLU A 73 -9.84 -6.68 -12.09
C GLU A 73 -10.70 -7.85 -11.58
N ARG A 74 -10.09 -8.86 -10.94
CA ARG A 74 -10.80 -10.03 -10.45
C ARG A 74 -11.64 -9.68 -9.22
N ALA A 75 -12.83 -10.27 -9.13
CA ALA A 75 -13.66 -10.14 -7.93
C ALA A 75 -12.93 -10.71 -6.69
N GLY A 76 -12.91 -9.94 -5.60
CA GLY A 76 -12.25 -10.32 -4.34
C GLY A 76 -10.73 -10.09 -4.29
N SER A 77 -10.16 -9.36 -5.26
CA SER A 77 -8.73 -9.00 -5.26
C SER A 77 -8.35 -7.92 -4.23
N ASP A 78 -9.32 -7.36 -3.49
CA ASP A 78 -9.13 -6.34 -2.46
C ASP A 78 -8.61 -6.91 -1.13
N ALA A 79 -8.48 -8.22 -1.00
CA ALA A 79 -8.09 -8.88 0.24
C ALA A 79 -6.75 -8.39 0.81
N GLY A 80 -5.75 -8.08 -0.04
CA GLY A 80 -4.48 -7.52 0.41
C GLY A 80 -4.61 -6.10 0.94
N VAL A 81 -5.42 -5.27 0.27
CA VAL A 81 -5.72 -3.90 0.71
C VAL A 81 -6.48 -3.92 2.04
N ASN A 82 -7.49 -4.77 2.18
CA ASN A 82 -8.27 -4.90 3.40
C ASN A 82 -7.38 -5.32 4.58
N LEU A 83 -6.51 -6.32 4.36
CA LEU A 83 -5.57 -6.78 5.36
C LEU A 83 -4.57 -5.71 5.81
N PHE A 84 -4.08 -4.89 4.87
CA PHE A 84 -3.25 -3.74 5.20
C PHE A 84 -4.00 -2.81 6.16
N TRP A 85 -5.25 -2.43 5.84
CA TRP A 85 -6.03 -1.50 6.67
C TRP A 85 -6.46 -2.07 8.03
N GLU A 86 -6.64 -3.38 8.15
CA GLU A 86 -6.92 -4.04 9.44
C GLU A 86 -5.75 -3.94 10.43
N LEU A 87 -4.52 -3.85 9.91
CA LEU A 87 -3.29 -3.91 10.71
C LEU A 87 -2.54 -2.57 10.78
N PHE A 88 -2.72 -1.72 9.78
CA PHE A 88 -2.08 -0.42 9.71
C PHE A 88 -2.64 0.52 10.78
N SER A 89 -1.73 1.24 11.44
CA SER A 89 -2.09 2.28 12.40
C SER A 89 -1.47 3.62 11.98
N CYS A 90 -2.31 4.66 11.85
CA CYS A 90 -1.83 6.00 11.57
C CYS A 90 -1.15 6.59 12.80
N GLN A 91 0.13 6.89 12.69
CA GLN A 91 0.94 7.50 13.77
C GLN A 91 0.66 9.00 13.99
N ARG A 92 -0.34 9.59 13.30
CA ARG A 92 -0.74 11.02 13.38
C ARG A 92 0.41 12.01 13.20
N CYS A 93 1.49 11.60 12.54
CA CYS A 93 2.73 12.37 12.40
C CYS A 93 2.63 13.59 11.46
N GLY A 94 1.59 13.65 10.63
CA GLY A 94 1.39 14.75 9.69
C GLY A 94 2.23 14.72 8.42
N ARG A 95 3.11 13.74 8.21
CA ARG A 95 3.98 13.71 7.00
C ARG A 95 3.17 13.79 5.68
N CYS A 96 2.03 13.10 5.59
CA CYS A 96 1.09 13.22 4.46
C CYS A 96 0.51 14.63 4.24
N CYS A 97 0.52 15.48 5.27
CA CYS A 97 0.06 16.87 5.22
C CYS A 97 1.12 17.83 4.68
N PHE A 98 2.38 17.38 4.63
CA PHE A 98 3.53 18.14 4.17
C PHE A 98 4.14 17.62 2.87
N THR A 99 3.76 16.43 2.39
CA THR A 99 4.29 15.82 1.15
C THR A 99 4.08 16.77 -0.05
N PRO A 100 5.14 17.45 -0.54
CA PRO A 100 5.03 18.35 -1.67
C PRO A 100 4.76 17.53 -2.93
N GLY A 101 3.85 17.98 -3.80
CA GLY A 101 3.61 17.35 -5.10
C GLY A 101 2.64 16.16 -5.11
N ALA A 102 2.27 15.59 -3.95
CA ALA A 102 1.24 14.55 -3.88
C ALA A 102 -0.17 15.08 -4.23
N GLY A 103 -0.36 16.40 -4.23
CA GLY A 103 -1.62 17.06 -4.55
C GLY A 103 -2.74 16.64 -3.60
N LEU A 104 -3.05 17.46 -2.60
CA LEU A 104 -4.21 17.22 -1.74
C LEU A 104 -5.49 17.58 -2.52
N TYR A 105 -5.91 16.67 -3.40
CA TYR A 105 -7.10 16.81 -4.21
C TYR A 105 -8.35 16.50 -3.38
N LEU A 106 -9.34 17.37 -3.52
CA LEU A 106 -10.70 17.14 -3.13
C LEU A 106 -11.51 16.99 -4.41
N GLU A 107 -12.03 15.78 -4.62
CA GLU A 107 -13.11 15.55 -5.57
C GLU A 107 -14.34 16.38 -5.16
N LYS A 108 -15.33 16.47 -6.04
CA LYS A 108 -16.53 17.28 -5.79
C LYS A 108 -17.23 16.85 -4.50
N GLU A 109 -17.35 15.55 -4.29
CA GLU A 109 -17.99 14.91 -3.14
C GLU A 109 -17.20 15.17 -1.85
N ASP A 110 -15.87 15.12 -1.93
CA ASP A 110 -14.99 15.48 -0.82
C ASP A 110 -15.16 16.95 -0.43
N PHE A 111 -15.19 17.84 -1.42
CA PHE A 111 -15.38 19.27 -1.19
C PHE A 111 -16.73 19.55 -0.53
N GLU A 112 -17.81 18.96 -1.02
CA GLU A 112 -19.16 19.15 -0.46
C GLU A 112 -19.25 18.64 0.98
N ARG A 113 -18.72 17.45 1.26
CA ARG A 113 -18.71 16.86 2.61
C ARG A 113 -17.90 17.69 3.61
N ILE A 114 -16.73 18.19 3.21
CA ILE A 114 -15.89 19.03 4.07
C ILE A 114 -16.53 20.42 4.25
N ALA A 115 -17.11 20.98 3.19
CA ALA A 115 -17.80 22.27 3.23
C ALA A 115 -19.03 22.25 4.15
N ALA A 116 -19.75 21.12 4.24
CA ALA A 116 -20.86 20.96 5.18
C ALA A 116 -20.43 21.12 6.64
N HIS A 117 -19.17 20.78 6.96
CA HIS A 117 -18.66 20.86 8.33
C HIS A 117 -18.13 22.25 8.72
N MET A 118 -17.57 23.01 7.77
CA MET A 118 -16.88 24.29 8.09
C MET A 118 -17.34 25.51 7.28
N GLY A 119 -18.26 25.32 6.34
CA GLY A 119 -18.76 26.33 5.43
C GLY A 119 -18.00 26.40 4.11
N LYS A 120 -18.75 26.49 3.00
CA LYS A 120 -18.22 26.55 1.63
C LYS A 120 -17.22 27.69 1.43
N LYS A 121 -17.55 28.92 1.83
CA LYS A 121 -16.66 30.09 1.67
C LYS A 121 -15.31 29.88 2.36
N LYS A 122 -15.32 29.30 3.57
CA LYS A 122 -14.10 28.99 4.32
C LYS A 122 -13.26 27.95 3.60
N LEU A 123 -13.85 26.85 3.13
CA LEU A 123 -13.12 25.83 2.38
C LEU A 123 -12.56 26.37 1.05
N GLN A 124 -13.33 27.19 0.31
CA GLN A 124 -12.84 27.83 -0.91
C GLN A 124 -11.61 28.71 -0.66
N SER A 125 -11.54 29.39 0.49
CA SER A 125 -10.36 30.21 0.85
C SER A 125 -9.10 29.36 1.09
N LEU A 126 -9.26 28.06 1.37
CA LEU A 126 -8.18 27.12 1.65
C LEU A 126 -7.76 26.29 0.42
N CYS A 127 -8.50 26.39 -0.68
CA CYS A 127 -8.29 25.60 -1.89
C CYS A 127 -8.14 26.48 -3.14
N ARG A 128 -7.67 25.88 -4.22
CA ARG A 128 -7.73 26.42 -5.58
C ARG A 128 -8.42 25.40 -6.47
N TYR A 129 -9.42 25.81 -7.26
CA TYR A 129 -10.02 24.91 -8.24
C TYR A 129 -9.11 24.76 -9.45
N ASP A 130 -8.85 23.52 -9.86
CA ASP A 130 -8.12 23.18 -11.07
C ASP A 130 -9.10 22.69 -12.15
N LYS A 131 -9.17 23.43 -13.27
CA LYS A 131 -10.11 23.12 -14.36
C LYS A 131 -9.69 21.89 -15.16
N THR A 132 -8.40 21.59 -15.24
CA THR A 132 -7.90 20.44 -16.00
C THR A 132 -8.20 19.15 -15.23
N LEU A 133 -7.97 19.17 -13.92
CA LEU A 133 -8.23 18.02 -13.04
C LEU A 133 -9.69 17.92 -12.58
N GLN A 134 -10.51 18.94 -12.83
CA GLN A 134 -11.88 19.06 -12.32
C GLN A 134 -11.98 18.83 -10.80
N ALA A 135 -10.97 19.28 -10.05
CA ALA A 135 -10.82 19.02 -8.63
C ALA A 135 -10.36 20.27 -7.88
N TRP A 136 -10.64 20.32 -6.58
CA TRP A 136 -10.08 21.36 -5.71
C TRP A 136 -8.74 20.91 -5.16
N ILE A 137 -7.71 21.73 -5.32
CA ILE A 137 -6.39 21.52 -4.75
C ILE A 137 -6.32 22.27 -3.43
N LEU A 138 -6.18 21.54 -2.32
CA LEU A 138 -5.97 22.13 -1.00
C LEU A 138 -4.58 22.76 -0.91
N ARG A 139 -4.47 23.93 -0.28
CA ARG A 139 -3.19 24.59 -0.04
C ARG A 139 -2.25 23.69 0.77
N GLN A 140 -0.96 23.78 0.46
CA GLN A 140 0.11 23.10 1.20
C GLN A 140 1.02 24.14 1.90
N PRO A 141 1.49 23.88 3.13
CA PRO A 141 1.14 22.76 4.01
C PRO A 141 -0.36 22.67 4.33
N CYS A 142 -0.87 21.46 4.57
CA CYS A 142 -2.31 21.24 4.76
C CYS A 142 -2.86 22.12 5.91
N PRO A 143 -3.87 22.97 5.66
CA PRO A 143 -4.40 23.89 6.68
C PRO A 143 -5.18 23.18 7.80
N PHE A 144 -5.48 21.90 7.63
CA PHE A 144 -6.18 21.10 8.63
C PHE A 144 -5.23 20.33 9.55
N PHE A 145 -3.92 20.38 9.33
CA PHE A 145 -2.96 19.76 10.23
C PHE A 145 -2.55 20.72 11.34
N ASP A 146 -2.42 20.17 12.54
CA ASP A 146 -2.01 20.87 13.74
C ASP A 146 -1.02 19.99 14.49
N SER A 147 0.14 20.52 14.87
CA SER A 147 1.20 19.70 15.47
C SER A 147 0.83 19.12 16.83
N LYS A 148 -0.14 19.70 17.54
CA LYS A 148 -0.60 19.23 18.86
C LYS A 148 -1.75 18.24 18.75
N SER A 149 -2.68 18.46 17.81
CA SER A 149 -3.93 17.71 17.69
C SER A 149 -4.03 16.83 16.44
N GLY A 150 -3.05 16.89 15.54
CA GLY A 150 -3.01 16.14 14.29
C GLY A 150 -3.97 16.69 13.22
N CYS A 151 -4.53 15.81 12.39
CA CYS A 151 -5.48 16.20 11.35
C CYS A 151 -6.85 16.53 11.96
N LYS A 152 -7.27 17.80 11.88
CA LYS A 152 -8.55 18.29 12.41
C LYS A 152 -9.77 17.74 11.68
N ILE A 153 -9.59 17.22 10.46
CA ILE A 153 -10.66 16.63 9.65
C ILE A 153 -10.52 15.11 9.48
N TYR A 154 -9.82 14.42 10.39
CA TYR A 154 -9.44 13.00 10.22
C TYR A 154 -10.61 12.08 9.81
N GLN A 155 -11.78 12.28 10.42
CA GLN A 155 -12.99 11.48 10.16
C GLN A 155 -13.66 11.80 8.82
N ILE A 156 -13.43 12.99 8.28
CA ILE A 156 -13.99 13.45 7.01
C ILE A 156 -12.90 13.73 5.96
N ARG A 157 -11.77 13.02 6.07
CA ARG A 157 -10.64 13.15 5.15
C ARG A 157 -11.07 12.88 3.71
N PRO A 158 -10.48 13.57 2.72
CA PRO A 158 -10.74 13.29 1.33
C PRO A 158 -10.25 11.89 0.93
N GLN A 159 -10.67 11.41 -0.24
CA GLN A 159 -10.28 10.11 -0.78
C GLN A 159 -8.76 9.97 -0.85
N THR A 160 -8.06 10.99 -1.35
CA THR A 160 -6.59 11.06 -1.39
C THR A 160 -5.96 10.78 -0.02
N CYS A 161 -6.47 11.41 1.04
CA CYS A 161 -5.96 11.25 2.40
C CYS A 161 -6.38 9.93 3.07
N THR A 162 -7.46 9.31 2.62
CA THR A 162 -7.96 8.03 3.14
C THR A 162 -7.17 6.87 2.57
N LYS A 163 -6.74 6.98 1.31
CA LYS A 163 -5.93 5.97 0.61
C LYS A 163 -4.45 6.01 1.03
N TYR A 164 -3.96 7.15 1.51
CA TYR A 164 -2.60 7.29 2.05
C TYR A 164 -2.36 6.34 3.24
N PRO A 165 -1.29 5.52 3.25
CA PRO A 165 -0.05 5.68 2.48
C PRO A 165 0.05 4.81 1.22
N LEU A 166 -1.02 4.13 0.82
CA LEU A 166 -0.94 3.24 -0.34
C LEU A 166 -0.85 4.03 -1.65
N HIS A 167 0.08 3.60 -2.50
CA HIS A 167 0.23 4.05 -3.87
C HIS A 167 -0.27 2.96 -4.83
N PRO A 168 -0.53 3.32 -6.11
CA PRO A 168 -0.64 2.31 -7.15
C PRO A 168 0.59 1.39 -7.12
N PRO A 169 0.44 0.11 -7.46
CA PRO A 169 1.56 -0.82 -7.52
C PRO A 169 2.68 -0.28 -8.41
N SER A 170 3.93 -0.55 -8.03
CA SER A 170 5.06 -0.11 -8.86
C SER A 170 5.08 -0.90 -10.18
N PRO A 171 5.56 -0.31 -11.28
CA PRO A 171 5.69 -1.03 -12.55
C PRO A 171 6.53 -2.31 -12.44
N ASP A 172 7.58 -2.28 -11.61
CA ASP A 172 8.46 -3.44 -11.39
C ASP A 172 7.78 -4.54 -10.57
N MET A 173 6.80 -4.19 -9.73
CA MET A 173 6.07 -5.12 -8.86
C MET A 173 4.55 -4.85 -8.92
N PRO A 174 3.88 -5.04 -10.08
CA PRO A 174 2.52 -4.55 -10.33
C PRO A 174 1.43 -5.21 -9.48
N TYR A 175 1.76 -6.29 -8.79
CA TYR A 175 0.79 -7.08 -8.06
C TYR A 175 1.11 -7.11 -6.56
N HIS A 176 2.06 -6.28 -6.12
CA HIS A 176 2.32 -6.01 -4.72
C HIS A 176 1.77 -4.62 -4.37
N LEU A 177 1.29 -4.47 -3.15
CA LEU A 177 0.98 -3.13 -2.65
C LEU A 177 2.27 -2.30 -2.56
N ALA A 178 2.15 -1.03 -2.91
CA ALA A 178 3.18 -0.03 -2.71
C ALA A 178 2.71 0.95 -1.63
N ALA A 179 3.62 1.39 -0.76
CA ALA A 179 3.31 2.38 0.27
C ALA A 179 4.41 3.44 0.39
N ASP A 180 4.01 4.68 0.64
CA ASP A 180 4.92 5.82 0.83
C ASP A 180 5.89 5.57 1.99
N ALA A 181 7.20 5.57 1.72
CA ALA A 181 8.23 5.40 2.73
C ALA A 181 8.27 6.54 3.76
N PHE A 182 7.76 7.73 3.43
CA PHE A 182 7.64 8.79 4.41
C PHE A 182 6.61 8.48 5.49
N CYS A 183 5.66 7.56 5.28
CA CYS A 183 4.72 7.19 6.33
C CYS A 183 5.39 6.28 7.38
N PRO A 184 5.57 6.72 8.64
CA PRO A 184 6.19 5.89 9.67
C PRO A 184 5.34 4.64 9.98
N GLY A 185 4.02 4.74 9.90
CA GLY A 185 3.14 3.56 10.05
C GLY A 185 3.32 2.54 8.93
N ALA A 186 3.61 2.99 7.69
CA ALA A 186 3.90 2.08 6.57
C ALA A 186 5.25 1.40 6.75
N ARG A 187 6.28 2.15 7.19
CA ARG A 187 7.60 1.60 7.51
C ARG A 187 7.52 0.56 8.63
N GLU A 188 6.80 0.87 9.70
CA GLU A 188 6.58 -0.06 10.81
C GLU A 188 5.83 -1.32 10.35
N PHE A 189 4.77 -1.15 9.55
CA PHE A 189 4.06 -2.27 8.93
C PHE A 189 5.00 -3.13 8.09
N ALA A 190 5.78 -2.52 7.19
CA ALA A 190 6.73 -3.24 6.34
C ALA A 190 7.73 -4.04 7.18
N LYS A 191 8.34 -3.41 8.20
CA LYS A 191 9.29 -4.07 9.13
C LYS A 191 8.67 -5.25 9.88
N ASN A 192 7.46 -5.07 10.41
CA ASN A 192 6.73 -6.12 11.11
C ASN A 192 6.32 -7.29 10.20
N THR A 193 6.19 -7.01 8.90
CA THR A 193 5.81 -7.97 7.88
C THR A 193 6.98 -8.48 7.05
N LEU A 194 8.25 -8.10 7.32
CA LEU A 194 9.43 -8.56 6.58
C LEU A 194 9.56 -10.10 6.54
N GLY A 195 9.15 -10.77 7.62
CA GLY A 195 9.08 -12.24 7.66
C GLY A 195 7.99 -12.84 6.76
N TRP A 196 7.12 -12.03 6.16
CA TRP A 196 6.05 -12.43 5.26
C TRP A 196 6.47 -12.34 3.79
N TRP A 197 7.55 -11.61 3.48
CA TRP A 197 8.15 -11.51 2.13
C TRP A 197 8.66 -12.86 1.60
N ILE A 198 8.64 -13.89 2.45
CA ILE A 198 8.82 -15.31 2.12
C ILE A 198 7.80 -15.82 1.08
N ILE A 199 6.84 -14.98 0.71
CA ILE A 199 5.86 -15.24 -0.32
C ILE A 199 6.42 -14.89 -1.72
N CYS A 200 7.24 -15.83 -2.24
CA CYS A 200 7.40 -16.19 -3.66
C CYS A 200 7.98 -15.16 -4.67
N GLU A 201 9.26 -14.81 -4.52
CA GLU A 201 10.02 -13.92 -5.43
C GLU A 201 10.39 -14.53 -6.82
N ASN A 202 10.24 -15.85 -7.06
CA ASN A 202 10.97 -16.51 -8.16
C ASN A 202 10.27 -16.64 -9.54
N HIS A 203 8.99 -16.27 -9.70
CA HIS A 203 8.25 -16.62 -10.94
C HIS A 203 7.63 -15.44 -11.69
N TRP A 204 8.12 -14.23 -11.43
CA TRP A 204 7.49 -13.01 -11.94
C TRP A 204 7.84 -12.62 -13.37
N ALA A 205 9.13 -12.67 -13.70
CA ALA A 205 9.62 -12.32 -15.02
C ALA A 205 9.08 -13.26 -16.12
N GLU A 206 8.87 -14.54 -15.79
CA GLU A 206 8.33 -15.53 -16.72
C GLU A 206 6.81 -15.35 -16.97
N LEU A 207 6.10 -14.78 -15.99
CA LEU A 207 4.66 -14.53 -16.08
C LEU A 207 4.34 -13.37 -17.04
N LEU A 208 5.16 -12.31 -16.98
CA LEU A 208 5.02 -11.14 -17.87
C LEU A 208 5.35 -11.48 -19.32
N GLY A 209 6.41 -12.26 -19.56
CA GLY A 209 6.79 -12.66 -20.92
C GLY A 209 5.79 -13.58 -21.64
N ARG A 210 4.95 -14.32 -20.90
CA ARG A 210 3.90 -15.17 -21.50
C ARG A 210 2.62 -14.41 -21.80
N LEU A 211 2.30 -13.37 -21.04
CA LEU A 211 1.12 -12.53 -21.28
C LEU A 211 1.28 -11.64 -22.52
N GLU A 212 2.51 -11.24 -22.86
CA GLU A 212 2.80 -10.53 -24.12
C GLU A 212 2.67 -11.44 -25.35
N ALA A 213 2.95 -12.74 -25.22
CA ALA A 213 2.84 -13.72 -26.30
C ALA A 213 1.38 -14.11 -26.62
N ASP A 214 0.52 -14.23 -25.59
CA ASP A 214 -0.90 -14.58 -25.76
C ASP A 214 -1.74 -13.40 -26.33
N GLY A 215 -1.28 -12.16 -26.16
CA GLY A 215 -1.90 -10.97 -26.78
C GLY A 215 -1.76 -10.96 -28.31
N ALA A 216 -0.64 -11.43 -28.84
CA ALA A 216 -0.37 -11.48 -30.28
C ALA A 216 -1.13 -12.61 -31.02
N GLN A 217 -1.65 -13.60 -30.30
CA GLN A 217 -2.43 -14.71 -30.87
C GLN A 217 -3.94 -14.48 -30.88
N LYS A 218 -4.46 -13.48 -30.15
CA LYS A 218 -5.90 -13.15 -30.12
C LYS A 218 -6.35 -12.11 -31.15
N GLU A 219 -5.43 -11.53 -31.94
CA GLU A 219 -5.72 -10.64 -33.08
C GLU A 219 -5.58 -11.34 -34.46
N ARG A 220 -5.64 -12.67 -34.51
CA ARG A 220 -5.74 -13.46 -35.76
C ARG A 220 -6.98 -14.34 -35.79
#